data_AF-A0A220SBJ7-F1
#
_entry.id   AF-A0A220SBJ7-F1
#
_cell.length_a   1.000
_cell.length_b   1.000
_cell.length_c   1.000
_cell.angle_alpha   90.00
_cell.angle_beta   90.00
_cell.angle_gamma   90.00
#
_symmetry.space_group_name_H-M   'P 1'
#
loop_
_entity.id
_entity.type
_entity.pdbx_description
1 polymer ?
#
loop_
_entity_poly.entity_id
_entity_poly.type
_entity_poly.pdbx_seq_one_letter_code
_entity_poly.pdbx_strand_id
1 'polypeptide(L)'
;MESLKKVILFFVVLFGFSTVFSQKVTTQAIDKPSEGKSLVYILKTGAGFLINFRVYDKDVFLGSIASGKYLVYECEPGQHLFWASSENRDYVEANLEPNSVYVLNAEGQMGAFVAGVSLKPLNPAEFRDKKLFYQVVKNDTKKIYAKSDDDKSENIAKAMAKYQELKDKKSNKVLNLLADMKFENADKPTK
;
A
#
# COMPACT_ATOMS: atom_id res chain seq x y z
N MET A 1 -13.38 49.33 -42.58
CA MET A 1 -13.91 47.97 -42.33
C MET A 1 -12.84 46.88 -42.33
N GLU A 2 -11.81 46.95 -43.19
CA GLU A 2 -10.68 45.99 -43.17
C GLU A 2 -9.86 46.00 -41.87
N SER A 3 -9.60 47.18 -41.29
CA SER A 3 -8.85 47.31 -40.04
C SER A 3 -9.58 46.67 -38.85
N LEU A 4 -10.91 46.79 -38.79
CA LEU A 4 -11.74 46.18 -37.75
C LEU A 4 -11.75 44.64 -37.85
N LYS A 5 -11.76 44.09 -39.08
CA LYS A 5 -11.63 42.64 -39.32
C LYS A 5 -10.26 42.11 -38.87
N LYS A 6 -9.18 42.86 -39.09
CA LYS A 6 -7.81 42.48 -38.66
C LYS A 6 -7.66 42.50 -37.13
N VAL A 7 -8.29 43.46 -36.44
CA VAL A 7 -8.28 43.53 -34.96
C VAL A 7 -9.10 42.39 -34.33
N ILE A 8 -10.25 42.03 -34.92
CA ILE A 8 -11.06 40.90 -34.48
C ILE A 8 -10.32 39.56 -34.71
N LEU A 9 -9.65 39.41 -35.87
CA LEU A 9 -8.86 38.21 -36.17
C LEU A 9 -7.67 38.06 -35.19
N PHE A 10 -7.05 39.17 -34.77
CA PHE A 10 -5.97 39.15 -33.78
C PHE A 10 -6.46 38.76 -32.37
N PHE A 11 -7.66 39.20 -31.97
CA PHE A 11 -8.26 38.81 -30.69
C PHE A 11 -8.69 37.33 -30.63
N VAL A 12 -9.15 36.75 -31.75
CA VAL A 12 -9.51 35.32 -31.83
C VAL A 12 -8.27 34.42 -31.74
N VAL A 13 -7.13 34.87 -32.28
CA VAL A 13 -5.85 34.14 -32.16
C VAL A 13 -5.26 34.24 -30.75
N LEU A 14 -5.43 35.37 -30.05
CA LEU A 14 -4.95 35.54 -28.67
C LEU A 14 -5.81 34.85 -27.59
N PHE A 15 -7.09 34.58 -27.85
CA PHE A 15 -7.97 33.85 -26.92
C PHE A 15 -8.19 32.37 -27.27
N GLY A 16 -7.71 31.90 -28.42
CA GLY A 16 -7.97 30.53 -28.90
C GLY A 16 -7.08 29.43 -28.34
N PHE A 17 -6.07 29.73 -27.50
CA PHE A 17 -5.00 28.79 -27.16
C PHE A 17 -4.96 28.27 -25.71
N SER A 18 -5.91 28.61 -24.84
CA SER A 18 -5.84 28.22 -23.41
C SER A 18 -6.56 26.92 -23.03
N THR A 19 -7.11 26.16 -23.99
CA THR A 19 -7.73 24.85 -23.72
C THR A 19 -6.81 23.67 -24.03
N VAL A 20 -5.50 23.83 -23.85
CA VAL A 20 -4.57 22.69 -23.87
C VAL A 20 -4.80 21.86 -22.61
N PHE A 21 -5.72 20.91 -22.75
CA PHE A 21 -5.88 19.65 -22.03
C PHE A 21 -5.22 19.59 -20.64
N SER A 22 -6.04 19.80 -19.61
CA SER A 22 -5.81 19.17 -18.31
C SER A 22 -5.97 17.65 -18.49
N GLN A 23 -4.95 16.97 -19.02
CA GLN A 23 -4.89 15.52 -19.01
C GLN A 23 -4.82 15.09 -17.54
N LYS A 24 -5.93 14.53 -17.06
CA LYS A 24 -5.99 13.94 -15.74
C LYS A 24 -4.98 12.79 -15.73
N VAL A 25 -3.87 12.96 -15.01
CA VAL A 25 -2.88 11.89 -14.82
C VAL A 25 -3.60 10.70 -14.17
N THR A 26 -3.88 9.68 -14.98
CA THR A 26 -4.51 8.42 -14.56
C THR A 26 -3.47 7.37 -14.22
N THR A 27 -2.27 7.50 -14.76
CA THR A 27 -1.15 6.59 -14.51
C THR A 27 -0.28 7.08 -13.36
N GLN A 28 -0.01 6.22 -12.38
CA GLN A 28 0.88 6.55 -11.27
C GLN A 28 1.95 5.48 -11.13
N ALA A 29 3.17 5.84 -11.55
CA ALA A 29 4.33 4.97 -11.43
C ALA A 29 4.60 4.66 -9.94
N ILE A 30 5.03 3.43 -9.70
CA ILE A 30 5.47 2.93 -8.41
C ILE A 30 6.93 2.49 -8.51
N ASP A 31 7.59 2.34 -7.36
CA ASP A 31 8.94 1.82 -7.30
C ASP A 31 8.93 0.36 -7.79
N LYS A 32 10.04 -0.07 -8.39
CA LYS A 32 10.26 -1.44 -8.82
C LYS A 32 11.33 -2.07 -7.93
N PRO A 33 11.22 -3.37 -7.63
CA PRO A 33 12.29 -4.05 -6.91
C PRO A 33 13.58 -4.04 -7.73
N SER A 34 14.70 -4.12 -7.03
CA SER A 34 15.98 -4.56 -7.60
C SER A 34 15.82 -5.90 -8.32
N GLU A 35 16.65 -6.16 -9.33
CA GLU A 35 16.59 -7.41 -10.09
C GLU A 35 16.64 -8.65 -9.17
N GLY A 36 15.69 -9.56 -9.35
CA GLY A 36 15.55 -10.78 -8.55
C GLY A 36 14.91 -10.59 -7.18
N LYS A 37 14.58 -9.36 -6.76
CA LYS A 37 13.88 -9.08 -5.49
C LYS A 37 12.38 -8.95 -5.66
N SER A 38 11.67 -8.92 -4.53
CA SER A 38 10.25 -8.58 -4.45
C SER A 38 10.06 -7.29 -3.66
N LEU A 39 9.05 -6.51 -4.01
CA LEU A 39 8.74 -5.25 -3.33
C LEU A 39 7.33 -5.31 -2.73
N VAL A 40 7.18 -4.94 -1.46
CA VAL A 40 5.90 -4.94 -0.76
C VAL A 40 5.58 -3.54 -0.26
N TYR A 41 4.44 -3.01 -0.71
CA TYR A 41 3.84 -1.79 -0.16
C TYR A 41 2.93 -2.18 0.99
N ILE A 42 3.11 -1.58 2.16
CA ILE A 42 2.24 -1.77 3.31
C ILE A 42 1.57 -0.43 3.62
N LEU A 43 0.30 -0.33 3.25
CA LEU A 43 -0.53 0.84 3.44
C LEU A 43 -1.05 0.88 4.88
N LYS A 44 -1.38 2.07 5.38
CA LYS A 44 -2.17 2.23 6.61
C LYS A 44 -3.39 3.08 6.31
N THR A 45 -4.57 2.48 6.45
CA THR A 45 -5.85 3.17 6.28
C THR A 45 -6.80 2.88 7.44
N GLY A 46 -8.02 3.39 7.40
CA GLY A 46 -9.06 3.07 8.40
C GLY A 46 -8.90 3.83 9.72
N ALA A 47 -9.41 3.25 10.80
CA ALA A 47 -9.46 3.86 12.13
C ALA A 47 -8.08 4.02 12.79
N GLY A 48 -8.04 4.74 13.92
CA GLY A 48 -6.82 4.92 14.70
C GLY A 48 -5.85 5.92 14.08
N PHE A 49 -6.32 7.15 13.84
CA PHE A 49 -5.49 8.21 13.24
C PHE A 49 -4.22 8.48 14.07
N LEU A 50 -4.35 8.51 15.40
CA LEU A 50 -3.25 8.73 16.34
C LEU A 50 -2.50 7.45 16.74
N ILE A 51 -2.90 6.28 16.23
CA ILE A 51 -2.32 4.99 16.60
C ILE A 51 -1.40 4.53 15.47
N ASN A 52 -0.17 4.18 15.84
CA ASN A 52 0.79 3.57 14.92
C ASN A 52 0.60 2.05 14.89
N PHE A 53 0.57 1.47 13.69
CA PHE A 53 0.55 0.01 13.54
C PHE A 53 1.98 -0.50 13.32
N ARG A 54 2.35 -1.53 14.08
CA ARG A 54 3.65 -2.19 13.95
C ARG A 54 3.52 -3.30 12.93
N VAL A 55 4.42 -3.36 11.97
CA VAL A 55 4.42 -4.35 10.89
C VAL A 55 5.70 -5.15 10.88
N TYR A 56 5.57 -6.42 10.50
CA TYR A 56 6.60 -7.43 10.61
C TYR A 56 6.54 -8.38 9.41
N ASP A 57 7.67 -9.00 9.12
CA ASP A 57 7.78 -10.19 8.28
C ASP A 57 8.54 -11.25 9.06
N LYS A 58 7.87 -12.36 9.41
CA LYS A 58 8.38 -13.40 10.32
C LYS A 58 8.91 -12.78 11.62
N ASP A 59 10.21 -12.84 11.85
CA ASP A 59 10.98 -12.33 12.98
C ASP A 59 11.61 -10.95 12.71
N VAL A 60 11.37 -10.36 11.55
CA VAL A 60 11.89 -9.04 11.18
C VAL A 60 10.86 -7.96 11.50
N PHE A 61 11.24 -7.02 12.36
CA PHE A 61 10.45 -5.79 12.55
C PHE A 61 10.68 -4.83 11.39
N LEU A 62 9.63 -4.57 10.61
CA LEU A 62 9.68 -3.67 9.46
C LEU A 62 9.47 -2.20 9.86
N GLY A 63 8.84 -1.98 11.03
CA GLY A 63 8.69 -0.68 11.64
C GLY A 63 7.25 -0.36 12.04
N SER A 64 7.09 0.85 12.59
CA SER A 64 5.77 1.43 12.86
C SER A 64 5.33 2.33 11.71
N ILE A 65 4.08 2.20 11.29
CA ILE A 65 3.42 3.01 10.27
C ILE A 65 2.43 3.95 10.96
N ALA A 66 2.61 5.25 10.77
CA ALA A 66 1.68 6.28 11.23
C ALA A 66 0.64 6.59 10.14
N SER A 67 -0.49 7.18 10.52
CA SER A 67 -1.51 7.59 9.53
C SER A 67 -0.96 8.62 8.55
N GLY A 68 -1.38 8.55 7.29
CA GLY A 68 -0.83 9.38 6.22
C GLY A 68 0.54 8.92 5.72
N LYS A 69 0.96 7.70 6.07
CA LYS A 69 2.20 7.07 5.60
C LYS A 69 1.94 5.65 5.12
N TYR A 70 2.76 5.20 4.18
CA TYR A 70 2.88 3.79 3.80
C TYR A 70 4.35 3.36 3.83
N LEU A 71 4.59 2.07 4.07
CA LEU A 71 5.93 1.47 4.10
C LEU A 71 6.21 0.78 2.76
N VAL A 72 7.44 0.91 2.26
CA VAL A 72 7.95 0.15 1.11
C VAL A 72 9.08 -0.75 1.60
N TYR A 73 8.92 -2.06 1.40
CA TYR A 73 9.83 -3.09 1.88
C TYR A 73 10.29 -3.97 0.72
N GLU A 74 11.58 -3.91 0.40
CA GLU A 74 12.22 -4.83 -0.54
C GLU A 74 12.72 -6.07 0.21
N CYS A 75 12.47 -7.25 -0.35
CA CYS A 75 12.77 -8.53 0.27
C CYS A 75 13.14 -9.60 -0.77
N GLU A 76 13.65 -10.74 -0.30
CA GLU A 76 13.81 -11.91 -1.16
C GLU A 76 12.44 -12.41 -1.63
N PRO A 77 12.35 -13.05 -2.82
CA PRO A 77 11.17 -13.81 -3.20
C PRO A 77 10.98 -15.07 -2.32
N GLY A 78 9.78 -15.65 -2.36
CA GLY A 78 9.44 -16.90 -1.70
C GLY A 78 8.44 -16.74 -0.57
N GLN A 79 8.54 -17.59 0.45
CA GLN A 79 7.56 -17.67 1.54
C GLN A 79 7.80 -16.57 2.58
N HIS A 80 6.77 -15.79 2.87
CA HIS A 80 6.75 -14.74 3.90
C HIS A 80 5.56 -14.89 4.83
N LEU A 81 5.70 -14.34 6.04
CA LEU A 81 4.60 -14.22 7.00
C LEU A 81 4.53 -12.76 7.45
N PHE A 82 3.70 -11.99 6.76
CA PHE A 82 3.44 -10.62 7.15
C PHE A 82 2.46 -10.59 8.29
N TRP A 83 2.74 -9.78 9.30
CA TRP A 83 1.78 -9.54 10.37
C TRP A 83 1.84 -8.13 10.89
N ALA A 84 0.69 -7.65 11.33
CA ALA A 84 0.53 -6.33 11.91
C ALA A 84 0.04 -6.44 13.35
N SER A 85 0.44 -5.48 14.18
CA SER A 85 0.06 -5.43 15.59
C SER A 85 -0.39 -4.03 16.01
N SER A 86 -1.53 -4.01 16.70
CA SER A 86 -2.07 -2.91 17.49
C SER A 86 -2.56 -3.47 18.82
N GLU A 87 -3.85 -3.30 19.20
CA GLU A 87 -4.46 -4.07 20.30
C GLU A 87 -4.58 -5.56 19.99
N ASN A 88 -4.73 -5.92 18.71
CA ASN A 88 -4.75 -7.29 18.21
C ASN A 88 -3.53 -7.56 17.30
N ARG A 89 -3.45 -8.80 16.80
CA ARG A 89 -2.52 -9.22 15.73
C ARG A 89 -3.31 -9.82 14.59
N ASP A 90 -2.89 -9.54 13.36
CA ASP A 90 -3.47 -10.13 12.15
C ASP A 90 -2.36 -10.56 11.18
N TYR A 91 -2.61 -11.62 10.41
CA TYR A 91 -1.56 -12.37 9.69
C TYR A 91 -1.92 -12.60 8.22
N VAL A 92 -0.92 -12.47 7.35
CA VAL A 92 -0.99 -12.79 5.93
C VAL A 92 0.20 -13.66 5.55
N GLU A 93 -0.05 -14.87 5.06
CA GLU A 93 0.95 -15.67 4.39
C GLU A 93 1.12 -15.20 2.95
N ALA A 94 2.35 -15.19 2.46
CA ALA A 94 2.64 -14.75 1.10
C ALA A 94 3.65 -15.66 0.42
N ASN A 95 3.46 -15.86 -0.88
CA ASN A 95 4.47 -16.48 -1.74
C ASN A 95 4.84 -15.50 -2.85
N LEU A 96 5.93 -14.76 -2.65
CA LEU A 96 6.32 -13.65 -3.51
C LEU A 96 7.17 -14.15 -4.68
N GLU A 97 6.86 -13.69 -5.89
CA GLU A 97 7.68 -13.91 -7.07
C GLU A 97 8.75 -12.82 -7.27
N PRO A 98 9.89 -13.15 -7.90
CA PRO A 98 10.91 -12.15 -8.25
C PRO A 98 10.36 -11.08 -9.19
N ASN A 99 11.00 -9.90 -9.17
CA ASN A 99 10.69 -8.76 -10.02
C ASN A 99 9.24 -8.29 -9.93
N SER A 100 8.57 -8.55 -8.80
CA SER A 100 7.13 -8.31 -8.62
C SER A 100 6.85 -7.37 -7.45
N VAL A 101 5.76 -6.60 -7.57
CA VAL A 101 5.29 -5.68 -6.52
C VAL A 101 3.95 -6.16 -5.97
N TYR A 102 3.83 -6.21 -4.64
CA TYR A 102 2.61 -6.59 -3.95
C TYR A 102 2.18 -5.51 -2.95
N VAL A 103 0.91 -5.54 -2.57
CA VAL A 103 0.34 -4.52 -1.68
C VAL A 103 -0.46 -5.18 -0.56
N LEU A 104 -0.14 -4.80 0.68
CA LEU A 104 -0.90 -5.10 1.89
C LEU A 104 -1.50 -3.81 2.43
N ASN A 105 -2.70 -3.89 2.99
CA ASN A 105 -3.31 -2.80 3.73
C ASN A 105 -3.47 -3.18 5.21
N ALA A 106 -2.78 -2.45 6.09
CA ALA A 106 -3.03 -2.48 7.54
C ALA A 106 -4.21 -1.54 7.84
N GLU A 107 -5.43 -2.07 7.71
CA GLU A 107 -6.67 -1.32 7.87
C GLU A 107 -7.07 -1.24 9.35
N GLY A 108 -7.10 -0.03 9.89
CA GLY A 108 -7.55 0.21 11.25
C GLY A 108 -9.04 -0.08 11.42
N GLN A 109 -9.36 -0.85 12.45
CA GLN A 109 -10.72 -1.23 12.84
C GLN A 109 -11.09 -0.58 14.17
N MET A 110 -12.40 -0.49 14.47
CA MET A 110 -12.84 -0.14 15.80
C MET A 110 -12.35 -1.22 16.77
N GLY A 111 -11.71 -0.81 17.86
CA GLY A 111 -11.24 -1.71 18.89
C GLY A 111 -11.87 -1.44 20.25
N ALA A 112 -11.47 -2.22 21.25
CA ALA A 112 -12.04 -2.12 22.59
C ALA A 112 -11.49 -0.91 23.36
N PHE A 113 -10.21 -0.60 23.17
CA PHE A 113 -9.53 0.50 23.87
C PHE A 113 -8.77 1.41 22.92
N VAL A 114 -8.11 0.83 21.92
CA VAL A 114 -7.45 1.55 20.83
C VAL A 114 -7.87 0.92 19.50
N ALA A 115 -7.48 1.49 18.36
CA ALA A 115 -7.86 0.88 17.09
C ALA A 115 -7.21 -0.51 16.92
N GLY A 116 -8.01 -1.51 16.53
CA GLY A 116 -7.50 -2.78 16.04
C GLY A 116 -6.92 -2.64 14.62
N VAL A 117 -6.24 -3.67 14.15
CA VAL A 117 -5.70 -3.75 12.78
C VAL A 117 -6.22 -5.00 12.08
N SER A 118 -6.65 -4.86 10.83
CA SER A 118 -6.86 -5.97 9.91
C SER A 118 -5.85 -5.85 8.77
N LEU A 119 -5.04 -6.89 8.54
CA LEU A 119 -4.02 -6.90 7.50
C LEU A 119 -4.55 -7.63 6.27
N LYS A 120 -4.74 -6.91 5.16
CA LYS A 120 -5.41 -7.43 3.98
C LYS A 120 -4.51 -7.38 2.74
N PRO A 121 -4.31 -8.49 2.00
CA PRO A 121 -3.74 -8.42 0.67
C PRO A 121 -4.69 -7.70 -0.28
N LEU A 122 -4.15 -6.81 -1.11
CA LEU A 122 -4.92 -6.14 -2.16
C LEU A 122 -4.82 -6.94 -3.46
N ASN A 123 -5.93 -7.00 -4.20
CA ASN A 123 -6.01 -7.68 -5.48
C ASN A 123 -6.03 -6.66 -6.65
N PRO A 124 -5.07 -6.72 -7.59
CA PRO A 124 -5.03 -5.81 -8.75
C PRO A 124 -6.22 -5.99 -9.72
N ALA A 125 -6.93 -7.12 -9.67
CA ALA A 125 -8.16 -7.31 -10.43
C ALA A 125 -9.32 -6.46 -9.87
N GLU A 126 -9.31 -6.17 -8.57
CA GLU A 126 -10.42 -5.51 -7.87
C GLU A 126 -10.38 -3.99 -8.01
N PHE A 127 -11.51 -3.39 -8.42
CA PHE A 127 -11.62 -1.94 -8.58
C PHE A 127 -11.34 -1.19 -7.26
N ARG A 128 -11.85 -1.71 -6.14
CA ARG A 128 -11.71 -1.06 -4.82
C ARG A 128 -10.25 -1.02 -4.38
N ASP A 129 -9.53 -2.09 -4.63
CA ASP A 129 -8.15 -2.27 -4.20
C ASP A 129 -7.20 -1.41 -5.04
N LYS A 130 -7.38 -1.40 -6.37
CA LYS A 130 -6.68 -0.44 -7.25
C LYS A 130 -6.93 1.01 -6.84
N LYS A 131 -8.18 1.35 -6.54
CA LYS A 131 -8.56 2.70 -6.12
C LYS A 131 -7.88 3.07 -4.81
N LEU A 132 -7.88 2.15 -3.84
CA LEU A 132 -7.25 2.35 -2.54
C LEU A 132 -5.75 2.59 -2.69
N PHE A 133 -5.07 1.74 -3.47
CA PHE A 133 -3.64 1.86 -3.70
C PHE A 133 -3.27 3.19 -4.38
N TYR A 134 -3.98 3.55 -5.46
CA TYR A 134 -3.83 4.87 -6.11
C TYR A 134 -4.03 6.03 -5.11
N GLN A 135 -5.06 5.97 -4.27
CA GLN A 135 -5.34 7.04 -3.32
C GLN A 135 -4.24 7.20 -2.27
N VAL A 136 -3.72 6.09 -1.74
CA VAL A 136 -2.65 6.13 -0.74
C VAL A 136 -1.34 6.61 -1.37
N VAL A 137 -0.92 6.04 -2.50
CA VAL A 137 0.35 6.46 -3.15
C VAL A 137 0.30 7.93 -3.58
N LYS A 138 -0.87 8.44 -3.96
CA LYS A 138 -1.06 9.85 -4.31
C LYS A 138 -1.01 10.82 -3.12
N ASN A 139 -1.62 10.46 -1.99
CA ASN A 139 -1.88 11.43 -0.91
C ASN A 139 -0.96 11.25 0.30
N ASP A 140 -0.39 10.06 0.49
CA ASP A 140 0.36 9.71 1.69
C ASP A 140 1.87 9.75 1.46
N THR A 141 2.63 9.84 2.55
CA THR A 141 4.09 9.90 2.49
C THR A 141 4.71 8.51 2.47
N LYS A 142 5.59 8.27 1.49
CA LYS A 142 6.42 7.07 1.41
C LYS A 142 7.40 6.99 2.60
N LYS A 143 7.47 5.83 3.24
CA LYS A 143 8.54 5.45 4.17
C LYS A 143 9.26 4.24 3.58
N ILE A 144 10.56 4.36 3.34
CA ILE A 144 11.38 3.21 2.93
C ILE A 144 11.75 2.42 4.19
N TYR A 145 11.70 1.08 4.11
CA TYR A 145 12.17 0.21 5.17
C TYR A 145 13.63 0.55 5.52
N ALA A 146 13.88 0.70 6.80
CA ALA A 146 15.21 0.76 7.38
C ALA A 146 15.21 -0.17 8.59
N LYS A 147 16.25 -1.00 8.68
CA LYS A 147 16.41 -1.90 9.82
C LYS A 147 16.50 -1.06 11.11
N SER A 148 15.78 -1.51 12.12
CA SER A 148 15.78 -0.93 13.46
C SER A 148 16.49 -1.88 14.42
N ASP A 149 17.22 -1.31 15.37
CA ASP A 149 17.87 -2.06 16.47
C ASP A 149 16.95 -2.27 17.68
N ASP A 150 15.67 -1.93 17.55
CA ASP A 150 14.67 -2.19 18.59
C ASP A 150 14.56 -3.69 18.86
N ASP A 151 14.79 -4.11 20.09
CA ASP A 151 14.49 -5.48 20.49
C ASP A 151 12.97 -5.70 20.52
N LYS A 152 12.48 -6.54 19.60
CA LYS A 152 11.09 -6.99 19.51
C LYS A 152 10.92 -8.49 19.77
N SER A 153 11.96 -9.18 20.24
CA SER A 153 12.02 -10.63 20.39
C SER A 153 10.84 -11.22 21.15
N GLU A 154 10.48 -10.63 22.29
CA GLU A 154 9.34 -11.09 23.10
C GLU A 154 8.00 -10.95 22.34
N ASN A 155 7.79 -9.82 21.65
CA ASN A 155 6.55 -9.60 20.89
C ASN A 155 6.46 -10.54 19.69
N ILE A 156 7.60 -10.80 19.02
CA ILE A 156 7.70 -11.76 17.92
C ILE A 156 7.38 -13.16 18.41
N ALA A 157 7.98 -13.61 19.51
CA ALA A 157 7.72 -14.93 20.08
C ALA A 157 6.22 -15.14 20.39
N LYS A 158 5.58 -14.14 21.02
CA LYS A 158 4.12 -14.17 21.29
C LYS A 158 3.29 -14.18 20.00
N ALA A 159 3.71 -13.45 18.97
CA ALA A 159 3.04 -13.44 17.68
C ALA A 159 3.15 -14.79 16.97
N MET A 160 4.34 -15.38 16.93
CA MET A 160 4.57 -16.68 16.29
C MET A 160 3.81 -17.81 17.01
N ALA A 161 3.78 -17.80 18.35
CA ALA A 161 2.96 -18.73 19.11
C ALA A 161 1.47 -18.60 18.78
N LYS A 162 0.97 -17.37 18.64
CA LYS A 162 -0.43 -17.13 18.26
C LYS A 162 -0.72 -17.56 16.83
N TYR A 163 0.20 -17.32 15.91
CA TYR A 163 0.10 -17.77 14.54
C TYR A 163 0.03 -19.31 14.45
N GLN A 164 0.89 -20.02 15.18
CA GLN A 164 0.86 -21.48 15.22
C GLN A 164 -0.49 -22.00 15.74
N GLU A 165 -1.03 -21.39 16.80
CA GLU A 165 -2.37 -21.73 17.32
C GLU A 165 -3.47 -21.54 16.25
N LEU A 166 -3.39 -20.48 15.43
CA LEU A 166 -4.34 -20.25 14.34
C LEU A 166 -4.19 -21.28 13.21
N LYS A 167 -2.94 -21.66 12.88
CA LYS A 167 -2.62 -22.70 11.90
C LYS A 167 -3.16 -24.06 12.32
N ASP A 168 -2.91 -24.46 13.56
CA ASP A 168 -3.36 -25.76 14.11
C ASP A 168 -4.89 -25.85 14.11
N LYS A 169 -5.57 -24.72 14.36
CA LYS A 169 -7.03 -24.60 14.31
C LYS A 169 -7.59 -24.45 12.90
N LYS A 170 -6.75 -24.45 11.85
CA LYS A 170 -7.14 -24.19 10.45
C LYS A 170 -8.00 -22.92 10.32
N SER A 171 -7.63 -21.87 11.04
CA SER A 171 -8.39 -20.64 11.09
C SER A 171 -8.38 -19.93 9.75
N ASN A 172 -9.56 -19.48 9.30
CA ASN A 172 -9.71 -18.62 8.12
C ASN A 172 -9.24 -17.17 8.34
N LYS A 173 -8.69 -16.85 9.52
CA LYS A 173 -8.15 -15.53 9.85
C LYS A 173 -6.78 -15.26 9.21
N VAL A 174 -6.06 -16.31 8.83
CA VAL A 174 -4.79 -16.16 8.11
C VAL A 174 -5.09 -16.06 6.63
N LEU A 175 -4.96 -14.85 6.07
CA LEU A 175 -5.19 -14.62 4.65
C LEU A 175 -3.95 -14.97 3.82
N ASN A 176 -4.14 -15.11 2.51
CA ASN A 176 -3.06 -15.40 1.57
C ASN A 176 -2.90 -14.26 0.57
N LEU A 177 -1.68 -13.75 0.45
CA LEU A 177 -1.23 -12.92 -0.66
C LEU A 177 -0.71 -13.86 -1.76
N LEU A 178 -1.51 -14.02 -2.80
CA LEU A 178 -1.23 -14.94 -3.90
C LEU A 178 -0.24 -14.34 -4.89
N ALA A 179 0.51 -15.21 -5.57
CA ALA A 179 1.56 -14.83 -6.52
C ALA A 179 1.01 -14.01 -7.71
N ASP A 180 -0.26 -14.14 -8.07
CA ASP A 180 -0.92 -13.39 -9.15
C ASP A 180 -1.41 -11.99 -8.73
N MET A 181 -1.37 -11.64 -7.44
CA MET A 181 -1.80 -10.34 -6.92
C MET A 181 -0.74 -9.23 -7.09
N LYS A 182 -0.18 -9.14 -8.30
CA LYS A 182 0.92 -8.21 -8.64
C LYS A 182 0.41 -6.87 -9.15
N PHE A 183 1.00 -5.80 -8.64
CA PHE A 183 0.72 -4.45 -9.11
C PHE A 183 1.81 -3.97 -10.06
N GLU A 184 1.40 -3.56 -11.27
CA GLU A 184 2.32 -2.92 -12.21
C GLU A 184 2.49 -1.44 -11.90
N ASN A 185 1.40 -0.77 -11.54
CA ASN A 185 1.35 0.65 -11.20
C ASN A 185 0.26 0.89 -10.14
N ALA A 186 0.21 2.11 -9.60
CA ALA A 186 -0.88 2.57 -8.73
C ALA A 186 -1.93 3.36 -9.53
N ASP A 187 -2.34 2.85 -10.70
CA ASP A 187 -3.17 3.61 -11.62
C ASP A 187 -4.57 3.88 -11.07
N LYS A 188 -5.11 5.06 -11.39
CA LYS A 188 -6.49 5.39 -11.08
C LYS A 188 -7.41 4.45 -11.86
N PRO A 189 -8.22 3.60 -11.21
CA PRO A 189 -9.07 2.68 -11.94
C PRO A 189 -10.23 3.42 -12.61
N THR A 190 -10.58 2.98 -13.82
CA THR A 190 -11.80 3.38 -14.54
C THR A 190 -12.96 2.47 -14.14
N LYS A 191 -14.16 3.04 -14.04
CA LYS A 191 -15.39 2.30 -13.78
C LYS A 191 -15.98 1.79 -15.09
#